data_AF-A0A200HGY7-F1
#
_entry.id   AF-A0A200HGY7-F1
#
_cell.length_a   1.000
_cell.length_b   1.000
_cell.length_c   1.000
_cell.angle_alpha   90.00
_cell.angle_beta   90.00
_cell.angle_gamma   90.00
#
_symmetry.space_group_name_H-M   'P 1'
#
loop_
_entity.id
_entity.type
_entity.pdbx_description
1 polymer ?
#
loop_
_entity_poly.entity_id
_entity_poly.type
_entity_poly.pdbx_seq_one_letter_code
_entity_poly.pdbx_strand_id
1 'polypeptide(L)'
;MADDIEGLARAASRTLPALAYEAWHFGDSIAFEAMLAAADRLDEPQLRGFVHGFVRAWDARREGYRETDCTAPGLAMCELSMRTGDERLLGAATGLAERLTARARVDGVFATWEQSPLRRPYGPSPLPEEQEGLLEAPGRGVFVDCLHFDPPFFAALSRASGDRGWADLAVEQAEGYVRLLQNPATDLFDHFFLERTGQTYAPGWGRGQGWALLGLLDVIEQLGDSATGVLRDASRRLVLAMVRRQQPDGSWHAVAGDPRSGSESSTAAFMAVGFRRARDLGIVTADQVDPAIRSAREATIRGTSAEGVLDDVTAAVWACTLLAHYYSVPKAPLTPWGQGSMVLALLDALAETDR
;
A
#
# COMPACT_ATOMS: atom_id res chain seq x y z
N MET A 1 -29.11 1.10 -6.39
CA MET A 1 -27.76 0.50 -6.42
C MET A 1 -26.71 1.58 -6.55
N ALA A 2 -26.74 2.45 -7.57
CA ALA A 2 -25.83 3.59 -7.67
C ALA A 2 -25.96 4.58 -6.48
N ASP A 3 -27.18 5.05 -6.18
CA ASP A 3 -27.45 5.92 -5.02
C ASP A 3 -27.04 5.31 -3.67
N ASP A 4 -27.07 3.98 -3.58
CA ASP A 4 -26.71 3.21 -2.39
C ASP A 4 -25.17 3.15 -2.22
N ILE A 5 -24.44 2.95 -3.32
CA ILE A 5 -22.97 2.97 -3.34
C ILE A 5 -22.42 4.37 -3.10
N GLU A 6 -23.02 5.42 -3.67
CA GLU A 6 -22.59 6.79 -3.40
C GLU A 6 -22.78 7.16 -1.93
N GLY A 7 -23.94 6.81 -1.36
CA GLY A 7 -24.22 7.01 0.07
C GLY A 7 -23.18 6.31 0.96
N LEU A 8 -22.87 5.05 0.64
CA LEU A 8 -21.85 4.27 1.35
C LEU A 8 -20.44 4.87 1.19
N ALA A 9 -20.06 5.29 -0.01
CA ALA A 9 -18.76 5.93 -0.29
C ALA A 9 -18.60 7.25 0.48
N ARG A 10 -19.66 8.06 0.59
CA ARG A 10 -19.68 9.28 1.40
C ARG A 10 -19.56 8.97 2.89
N ALA A 11 -20.29 7.99 3.40
CA ALA A 11 -20.19 7.56 4.80
C ALA A 11 -18.77 7.10 5.14
N ALA A 12 -18.20 6.22 4.30
CA ALA A 12 -16.85 5.71 4.44
C ALA A 12 -15.78 6.82 4.38
N SER A 13 -15.87 7.73 3.41
CA SER A 13 -14.90 8.81 3.23
C SER A 13 -14.86 9.78 4.42
N ARG A 14 -16.00 9.99 5.10
CA ARG A 14 -16.07 10.81 6.33
C ARG A 14 -15.38 10.19 7.52
N THR A 15 -15.10 8.89 7.50
CA THR A 15 -14.32 8.24 8.57
C THR A 15 -12.83 8.58 8.49
N LEU A 16 -12.29 8.86 7.29
CA LEU A 16 -10.86 9.03 7.06
C LEU A 16 -10.23 10.16 7.89
N PRO A 17 -10.80 11.38 7.98
CA PRO A 17 -10.21 12.45 8.80
C PRO A 17 -10.25 12.18 10.31
N ALA A 18 -11.12 11.27 10.76
CA ALA A 18 -11.31 10.94 12.17
C ALA A 18 -10.37 9.83 12.68
N LEU A 19 -9.57 9.23 11.79
CA LEU A 19 -8.58 8.22 12.16
C LEU A 19 -7.42 8.82 12.96
N ALA A 20 -6.79 7.99 13.79
CA ALA A 20 -5.60 8.38 14.52
C ALA A 20 -4.36 8.25 13.61
N TYR A 21 -3.77 9.39 13.25
CA TYR A 21 -2.54 9.46 12.45
C TYR A 21 -1.34 9.81 13.32
N GLU A 22 -0.18 9.19 13.06
CA GLU A 22 1.05 9.41 13.84
C GLU A 22 2.08 10.33 13.16
N ALA A 23 1.83 10.74 11.91
CA ALA A 23 2.70 11.64 11.11
C ALA A 23 4.20 11.24 11.20
N TRP A 24 4.59 10.06 10.71
CA TRP A 24 3.83 9.12 9.85
C TRP A 24 3.86 7.69 10.38
N HIS A 25 2.87 6.88 9.98
CA HIS A 25 2.80 5.45 10.30
C HIS A 25 2.57 4.58 9.05
N PHE A 26 2.94 3.30 9.14
CA PHE A 26 2.70 2.32 8.09
C PHE A 26 1.20 2.20 7.79
N GLY A 27 0.85 2.41 6.53
CA GLY A 27 -0.52 2.32 6.02
C GLY A 27 -1.33 3.61 6.09
N ASP A 28 -0.78 4.70 6.65
CA ASP A 28 -1.44 6.02 6.60
C ASP A 28 -1.65 6.47 5.15
N SER A 29 -0.68 6.19 4.26
CA SER A 29 -0.63 6.79 2.92
C SER A 29 -1.87 6.60 2.07
N ILE A 30 -2.41 5.38 2.04
CA ILE A 30 -3.60 5.08 1.25
C ILE A 30 -4.84 5.84 1.73
N ALA A 31 -4.91 6.21 3.02
CA ALA A 31 -6.00 7.05 3.51
C ALA A 31 -5.89 8.49 2.96
N PHE A 32 -4.67 9.01 2.81
CA PHE A 32 -4.45 10.33 2.18
C PHE A 32 -4.79 10.30 0.70
N GLU A 33 -4.39 9.27 -0.02
CA GLU A 33 -4.76 9.08 -1.43
C GLU A 33 -6.27 8.91 -1.61
N ALA A 34 -6.91 8.13 -0.74
CA ALA A 34 -8.36 7.95 -0.72
C ALA A 34 -9.10 9.28 -0.44
N MET A 35 -8.60 10.10 0.47
CA MET A 35 -9.18 11.44 0.73
C MET A 35 -9.06 12.36 -0.48
N LEU A 36 -7.95 12.35 -1.20
CA LEU A 36 -7.79 13.12 -2.44
C LEU A 36 -8.73 12.62 -3.54
N ALA A 37 -8.81 11.31 -3.74
CA ALA A 37 -9.71 10.70 -4.72
C ALA A 37 -11.19 10.98 -4.40
N ALA A 38 -11.58 10.86 -3.13
CA ALA A 38 -12.93 11.13 -2.66
C ALA A 38 -13.29 12.62 -2.79
N ALA A 39 -12.34 13.53 -2.51
CA ALA A 39 -12.56 14.96 -2.68
C ALA A 39 -12.96 15.30 -4.11
N ASP A 40 -12.31 14.69 -5.10
CA ASP A 40 -12.61 14.93 -6.51
C ASP A 40 -13.90 14.21 -6.94
N ARG A 41 -14.07 12.94 -6.56
CA ARG A 41 -15.14 12.09 -7.07
C ARG A 41 -16.50 12.34 -6.45
N LEU A 42 -16.53 12.76 -5.19
CA LEU A 42 -17.74 13.01 -4.41
C LEU A 42 -18.02 14.51 -4.22
N ASP A 43 -17.18 15.39 -4.76
CA ASP A 43 -17.25 16.85 -4.54
C ASP A 43 -17.23 17.21 -3.04
N GLU A 44 -16.28 16.61 -2.30
CA GLU A 44 -16.09 16.81 -0.85
C GLU A 44 -14.75 17.55 -0.59
N PRO A 45 -14.62 18.85 -0.96
CA PRO A 45 -13.34 19.57 -0.97
C PRO A 45 -12.67 19.67 0.40
N GLN A 46 -13.41 19.50 1.50
CA GLN A 46 -12.86 19.45 2.85
C GLN A 46 -11.91 18.26 3.08
N LEU A 47 -12.06 17.15 2.37
CA LEU A 47 -11.13 16.01 2.46
C LEU A 47 -9.75 16.39 1.90
N ARG A 48 -9.72 17.08 0.76
CA ARG A 48 -8.48 17.68 0.24
C ARG A 48 -7.93 18.75 1.18
N GLY A 49 -8.80 19.56 1.78
CA GLY A 49 -8.42 20.55 2.80
C GLY A 49 -7.75 19.91 4.02
N PHE A 50 -8.24 18.75 4.47
CA PHE A 50 -7.62 17.98 5.55
C PHE A 50 -6.22 17.51 5.16
N VAL A 51 -6.06 16.87 3.99
CA VAL A 51 -4.76 16.41 3.49
C VAL A 51 -3.77 17.57 3.39
N HIS A 52 -4.20 18.70 2.82
CA HIS A 52 -3.36 19.90 2.72
C HIS A 52 -2.95 20.45 4.07
N GLY A 53 -3.91 20.66 4.98
CA GLY A 53 -3.64 21.12 6.34
C GLY A 53 -2.69 20.20 7.10
N PHE A 54 -2.87 18.89 6.99
CA PHE A 54 -2.04 17.90 7.66
C PHE A 54 -0.58 17.95 7.17
N VAL A 55 -0.36 17.94 5.86
CA VAL A 55 0.99 18.01 5.27
C VAL A 55 1.67 19.34 5.61
N ARG A 56 0.96 20.47 5.52
CA ARG A 56 1.50 21.79 5.92
C ARG A 56 1.85 21.82 7.41
N ALA A 57 1.06 21.16 8.25
CA ALA A 57 1.30 21.09 9.69
C ALA A 57 2.49 20.17 10.04
N TRP A 58 2.72 19.11 9.27
CA TRP A 58 3.94 18.30 9.36
C TRP A 58 5.17 19.11 8.88
N ASP A 59 5.10 19.78 7.73
CA ASP A 59 6.18 20.63 7.20
C ASP A 59 6.59 21.75 8.17
N ALA A 60 5.63 22.34 8.87
CA ALA A 60 5.92 23.37 9.88
C ALA A 60 6.64 22.84 11.14
N ARG A 61 6.66 21.52 11.37
CA ARG A 61 7.20 20.89 12.58
C ARG A 61 8.31 19.88 12.32
N ARG A 62 8.71 19.66 11.06
CA ARG A 62 9.76 18.71 10.68
C ARG A 62 11.17 19.21 11.05
N GLU A 63 11.44 19.33 12.34
CA GLU A 63 12.80 19.53 12.83
C GLU A 63 13.50 18.18 12.97
N GLY A 64 14.43 17.88 12.06
CA GLY A 64 15.11 16.59 12.00
C GLY A 64 14.16 15.48 11.56
N TYR A 65 14.28 15.03 10.30
CA TYR A 65 13.47 13.93 9.81
C TYR A 65 13.57 12.70 10.72
N ARG A 66 12.41 12.13 11.06
CA ARG A 66 12.24 10.91 11.84
C ARG A 66 12.43 9.70 10.93
N GLU A 67 12.77 8.56 11.52
CA GLU A 67 12.89 7.31 10.76
C GLU A 67 11.56 6.93 10.08
N THR A 68 10.42 7.21 10.72
CA THR A 68 9.09 6.93 10.17
C THR A 68 8.67 7.86 9.04
N ASP A 69 9.41 8.94 8.75
CA ASP A 69 9.11 9.80 7.59
C ASP A 69 9.25 9.06 6.25
N CYS A 70 9.89 7.89 6.22
CA CYS A 70 9.88 6.99 5.06
C CYS A 70 8.50 6.38 4.74
N THR A 71 7.51 6.58 5.60
CA THR A 71 6.11 6.15 5.41
C THR A 71 5.18 7.31 5.02
N ALA A 72 5.73 8.50 4.81
CA ALA A 72 4.95 9.65 4.41
C ALA A 72 4.22 9.40 3.07
N PRO A 73 3.02 9.98 2.87
CA PRO A 73 2.25 9.86 1.64
C PRO A 73 2.83 10.74 0.51
N GLY A 74 4.09 10.48 0.12
CA GLY A 74 4.83 11.33 -0.81
C GLY A 74 4.13 11.48 -2.16
N LEU A 75 3.52 10.42 -2.69
CA LEU A 75 2.67 10.47 -3.88
C LEU A 75 1.53 11.50 -3.72
N ALA A 76 0.76 11.41 -2.62
CA ALA A 76 -0.33 12.34 -2.34
C ALA A 76 0.17 13.78 -2.11
N MET A 77 1.35 13.96 -1.51
CA MET A 77 1.99 15.28 -1.37
C MET A 77 2.27 15.90 -2.75
N CYS A 78 2.93 15.15 -3.64
CA CYS A 78 3.24 15.61 -4.99
C CYS A 78 1.96 15.95 -5.78
N GLU A 79 0.96 15.05 -5.78
CA GLU A 79 -0.33 15.29 -6.43
C GLU A 79 -1.03 16.53 -5.88
N LEU A 80 -1.04 16.70 -4.55
CA LEU A 80 -1.61 17.89 -3.93
C LEU A 80 -0.88 19.17 -4.33
N SER A 81 0.46 19.17 -4.39
CA SER A 81 1.23 20.34 -4.84
C SER A 81 0.87 20.74 -6.27
N MET A 82 0.78 19.77 -7.19
CA MET A 82 0.43 20.02 -8.59
C MET A 82 -0.99 20.58 -8.73
N ARG A 83 -1.95 20.05 -7.96
CA ARG A 83 -3.36 20.50 -7.96
C ARG A 83 -3.56 21.89 -7.38
N THR A 84 -2.71 22.31 -6.45
CA THR A 84 -2.88 23.57 -5.70
C THR A 84 -1.90 24.67 -6.10
N GLY A 85 -0.80 24.32 -6.79
CA GLY A 85 0.32 25.24 -7.04
C GLY A 85 1.09 25.59 -5.77
N ASP A 86 0.97 24.81 -4.69
CA ASP A 86 1.66 25.08 -3.42
C ASP A 86 3.15 24.70 -3.50
N GLU A 87 3.98 25.67 -3.89
CA GLU A 87 5.43 25.51 -3.99
C GLU A 87 6.09 25.13 -2.66
N ARG A 88 5.52 25.52 -1.52
CA ARG A 88 6.08 25.14 -0.21
C ARG A 88 5.86 23.66 0.06
N LEU A 89 4.72 23.12 -0.36
CA LEU A 89 4.45 21.69 -0.28
C LEU A 89 5.41 20.93 -1.19
N LEU A 90 5.60 21.38 -2.43
CA LEU A 90 6.59 20.77 -3.33
C LEU A 90 8.01 20.82 -2.71
N GLY A 91 8.42 21.95 -2.14
CA GLY A 91 9.71 22.06 -1.46
C GLY A 91 9.85 21.12 -0.25
N ALA A 92 8.78 20.91 0.52
CA ALA A 92 8.75 19.95 1.62
C ALA A 92 8.89 18.51 1.13
N ALA A 93 8.20 18.16 0.03
CA ALA A 93 8.31 16.87 -0.62
C ALA A 93 9.74 16.65 -1.16
N THR A 94 10.32 17.61 -1.89
CA THR A 94 11.70 17.50 -2.38
C THR A 94 12.70 17.28 -1.24
N GLY A 95 12.60 18.07 -0.17
CA GLY A 95 13.49 17.92 0.99
C GLY A 95 13.34 16.56 1.68
N LEU A 96 12.13 15.99 1.70
CA LEU A 96 11.91 14.64 2.22
C LEU A 96 12.58 13.61 1.34
N ALA A 97 12.38 13.68 0.03
CA ALA A 97 13.00 12.75 -0.93
C ALA A 97 14.53 12.75 -0.80
N GLU A 98 15.15 13.94 -0.75
CA GLU A 98 16.59 14.11 -0.52
C GLU A 98 17.05 13.40 0.77
N ARG A 99 16.32 13.58 1.88
CA ARG A 99 16.63 12.90 3.13
C ARG A 99 16.54 11.38 3.00
N LEU A 100 15.50 10.88 2.33
CA LEU A 100 15.25 9.46 2.16
C LEU A 100 16.35 8.78 1.33
N THR A 101 16.98 9.51 0.40
CA THR A 101 18.12 9.00 -0.38
C THR A 101 19.38 8.75 0.45
N ALA A 102 19.47 9.35 1.65
CA ALA A 102 20.59 9.16 2.55
C ALA A 102 20.48 7.90 3.43
N ARG A 103 19.39 7.11 3.31
CA ARG A 103 19.26 5.82 3.99
C ARG A 103 20.29 4.83 3.45
N ALA A 104 20.73 3.92 4.32
CA ALA A 104 21.53 2.77 3.89
C ALA A 104 20.77 1.97 2.82
N ARG A 105 21.52 1.27 1.96
CA ARG A 105 20.94 0.44 0.91
C ARG A 105 21.31 -1.03 1.15
N VAL A 106 20.32 -1.90 1.01
CA VAL A 106 20.48 -3.36 0.98
C VAL A 106 20.28 -3.77 -0.47
N ASP A 107 21.36 -4.20 -1.10
CA ASP A 107 21.36 -4.63 -2.50
C ASP A 107 20.70 -3.61 -3.46
N GLY A 108 21.07 -2.33 -3.29
CA GLY A 108 20.59 -1.19 -4.09
C GLY A 108 19.28 -0.57 -3.59
N VAL A 109 18.48 -1.28 -2.80
CA VAL A 109 17.19 -0.80 -2.27
C VAL A 109 17.37 -0.10 -0.93
N PHE A 110 16.72 1.02 -0.70
CA PHE A 110 16.76 1.70 0.59
C PHE A 110 16.27 0.78 1.71
N ALA A 111 17.10 0.62 2.74
CA ALA A 111 16.70 -0.05 3.96
C ALA A 111 15.56 0.73 4.62
N THR A 112 14.48 0.04 4.95
CA THR A 112 13.38 0.64 5.71
C THR A 112 13.84 1.00 7.12
N TRP A 113 14.66 0.12 7.72
CA TRP A 113 15.14 0.24 9.09
C TRP A 113 16.64 -0.08 9.17
N GLU A 114 17.37 0.62 10.04
CA GLU A 114 18.73 0.21 10.41
C GLU A 114 18.70 -1.08 11.25
N GLN A 115 17.66 -1.24 12.08
CA GLN A 115 17.35 -2.44 12.84
C GLN A 115 15.88 -2.79 12.63
N SER A 116 15.62 -3.86 11.89
CA SER A 116 14.26 -4.25 11.52
C SER A 116 13.40 -4.56 12.76
N PRO A 117 12.13 -4.11 12.83
CA PRO A 117 11.28 -4.26 14.01
C PRO A 117 10.69 -5.67 14.10
N LEU A 118 11.56 -6.69 14.19
CA LEU A 118 11.13 -8.07 14.39
C LEU A 118 10.51 -8.25 15.77
N ARG A 119 9.54 -9.14 15.85
CA ARG A 119 8.86 -9.46 17.10
C ARG A 119 8.57 -10.94 17.22
N ARG A 120 8.24 -11.33 18.46
CA ARG A 120 7.65 -12.64 18.74
C ARG A 120 6.28 -12.81 18.06
N PRO A 121 5.95 -14.03 17.63
CA PRO A 121 4.70 -14.34 16.94
C PRO A 121 3.49 -14.00 17.80
N TYR A 122 2.38 -13.63 17.15
CA TYR A 122 1.08 -13.75 17.79
C TYR A 122 0.69 -15.23 17.86
N GLY A 123 -0.20 -15.57 18.80
CA GLY A 123 -0.72 -16.93 18.96
C GLY A 123 0.22 -17.85 19.75
N PRO A 124 -0.08 -19.16 19.78
CA PRO A 124 0.58 -20.11 20.68
C PRO A 124 1.88 -20.70 20.15
N SER A 125 2.22 -20.50 18.87
CA SER A 125 3.42 -21.09 18.27
C SER A 125 4.67 -20.33 18.72
N PRO A 126 5.65 -20.99 19.39
CA PRO A 126 6.86 -20.32 19.82
C PRO A 126 7.76 -20.00 18.62
N LEU A 127 8.56 -18.94 18.76
CA LEU A 127 9.63 -18.66 17.80
C LEU A 127 10.75 -19.71 18.00
N PRO A 128 11.30 -20.30 16.93
CA PRO A 128 12.44 -21.21 17.05
C PRO A 128 13.64 -20.52 17.72
N GLU A 129 14.41 -21.25 18.54
CA GLU A 129 15.56 -20.70 19.27
C GLU A 129 16.60 -20.05 18.33
N GLU A 130 16.83 -20.65 17.17
CA GLU A 130 17.70 -20.12 16.11
C GLU A 130 17.24 -18.73 15.60
N GLN A 131 15.96 -18.42 15.69
CA GLN A 131 15.36 -17.15 15.27
C GLN A 131 15.22 -16.14 16.42
N GLU A 132 15.29 -16.55 17.69
CA GLU A 132 15.28 -15.62 18.83
C GLU A 132 16.49 -14.67 18.78
N GLY A 133 17.66 -15.15 18.36
CA GLY A 133 18.85 -14.31 18.16
C GLY A 133 18.71 -13.24 17.06
N LEU A 134 17.71 -13.38 16.16
CA LEU A 134 17.38 -12.34 15.19
C LEU A 134 16.57 -11.20 15.84
N LEU A 135 15.83 -11.44 16.92
CA LEU A 135 15.09 -10.39 17.61
C LEU A 135 16.02 -9.35 18.27
N GLU A 136 17.19 -9.80 18.75
CA GLU A 136 18.15 -8.93 19.44
C GLU A 136 18.96 -8.05 18.49
N ALA A 137 19.28 -8.54 17.29
CA ALA A 137 20.12 -7.84 16.32
C ALA A 137 19.67 -8.13 14.87
N PRO A 138 18.44 -7.78 14.49
CA PRO A 138 17.85 -8.20 13.21
C PRO A 138 18.59 -7.68 11.98
N GLY A 139 19.32 -6.57 12.13
CA GLY A 139 19.98 -5.88 11.04
C GLY A 139 18.99 -5.16 10.13
N ARG A 140 19.50 -4.68 8.99
CA ARG A 140 18.70 -3.93 8.02
C ARG A 140 17.69 -4.82 7.32
N GLY A 141 16.58 -4.21 6.95
CA GLY A 141 15.53 -4.90 6.22
C GLY A 141 14.83 -4.03 5.20
N VAL A 142 14.28 -4.70 4.20
CA VAL A 142 13.50 -4.12 3.10
C VAL A 142 12.11 -4.72 3.17
N PHE A 143 11.09 -3.87 3.30
CA PHE A 143 9.71 -4.26 3.57
C PHE A 143 8.79 -3.97 2.39
N VAL A 144 7.91 -4.90 2.04
CA VAL A 144 7.04 -4.80 0.86
C VAL A 144 6.14 -3.56 0.90
N ASP A 145 5.74 -3.11 2.09
CA ASP A 145 4.96 -1.88 2.30
C ASP A 145 5.64 -0.66 1.69
N CYS A 146 6.98 -0.60 1.72
CA CYS A 146 7.76 0.50 1.17
C CYS A 146 7.75 0.59 -0.35
N LEU A 147 7.34 -0.46 -1.05
CA LEU A 147 7.07 -0.40 -2.49
C LEU A 147 5.90 0.55 -2.81
N HIS A 148 5.01 0.80 -1.86
CA HIS A 148 3.94 1.80 -1.98
C HIS A 148 4.36 3.21 -1.55
N PHE A 149 5.47 3.36 -0.80
CA PHE A 149 5.92 4.67 -0.31
C PHE A 149 6.96 5.28 -1.25
N ASP A 150 8.14 4.68 -1.32
CA ASP A 150 9.31 5.32 -1.92
C ASP A 150 9.21 5.42 -3.46
N PRO A 151 8.97 4.32 -4.21
CA PRO A 151 9.00 4.41 -5.67
C PRO A 151 7.89 5.27 -6.27
N PRO A 152 6.60 5.16 -5.88
CA PRO A 152 5.55 6.04 -6.38
C PRO A 152 5.80 7.51 -6.05
N PHE A 153 6.35 7.78 -4.87
CA PHE A 153 6.72 9.13 -4.47
C PHE A 153 7.77 9.72 -5.40
N PHE A 154 8.89 9.02 -5.64
CA PHE A 154 9.93 9.53 -6.54
C PHE A 154 9.41 9.71 -7.98
N ALA A 155 8.55 8.80 -8.47
CA ALA A 155 7.93 8.94 -9.77
C ALA A 155 7.06 10.21 -9.87
N ALA A 156 6.21 10.45 -8.87
CA ALA A 156 5.37 11.64 -8.80
C ALA A 156 6.18 12.94 -8.60
N LEU A 157 7.27 12.87 -7.83
CA LEU A 157 8.17 14.01 -7.63
C LEU A 157 8.87 14.39 -8.93
N SER A 158 9.23 13.42 -9.78
CA SER A 158 9.77 13.70 -11.11
C SER A 158 8.81 14.53 -11.96
N ARG A 159 7.52 14.16 -11.95
CA ARG A 159 6.47 14.94 -12.63
C ARG A 159 6.28 16.33 -12.03
N ALA A 160 6.23 16.42 -10.70
CA ALA A 160 5.95 17.67 -10.01
C ALA A 160 7.10 18.69 -10.10
N SER A 161 8.36 18.21 -10.09
CA SER A 161 9.56 19.07 -10.11
C SER A 161 10.17 19.24 -11.52
N GLY A 162 9.89 18.32 -12.44
CA GLY A 162 10.54 18.25 -13.76
C GLY A 162 11.93 17.61 -13.76
N ASP A 163 12.43 17.16 -12.61
CA ASP A 163 13.74 16.49 -12.50
C ASP A 163 13.60 14.98 -12.78
N ARG A 164 14.20 14.52 -13.88
CA ARG A 164 14.16 13.12 -14.31
C ARG A 164 14.99 12.19 -13.43
N GLY A 165 15.93 12.70 -12.63
CA GLY A 165 16.70 11.86 -11.70
C GLY A 165 15.80 11.10 -10.71
N TRP A 166 14.66 11.71 -10.34
CA TRP A 166 13.66 11.04 -9.50
C TRP A 166 12.93 9.89 -10.22
N ALA A 167 12.70 9.98 -11.53
CA ALA A 167 12.11 8.89 -12.30
C ALA A 167 13.04 7.69 -12.38
N ASP A 168 14.34 7.94 -12.64
CA ASP A 168 15.36 6.88 -12.68
C ASP A 168 15.45 6.17 -11.32
N LEU A 169 15.45 6.94 -10.22
CA LEU A 169 15.46 6.40 -8.86
C LEU A 169 14.18 5.61 -8.54
N ALA A 170 13.01 6.07 -9.00
CA ALA A 170 11.75 5.36 -8.81
C ALA A 170 11.79 3.96 -9.44
N VAL A 171 12.27 3.87 -10.69
CA VAL A 171 12.43 2.60 -11.41
C VAL A 171 13.45 1.70 -10.69
N GLU A 172 14.61 2.25 -10.33
CA GLU A 172 15.67 1.51 -9.63
C GLU A 172 15.15 0.88 -8.34
N GLN A 173 14.42 1.65 -7.52
CA GLN A 173 13.87 1.16 -6.27
C GLN A 173 12.76 0.12 -6.52
N ALA A 174 11.80 0.38 -7.41
CA ALA A 174 10.72 -0.55 -7.70
C ALA A 174 11.23 -1.90 -8.22
N GLU A 175 12.17 -1.90 -9.17
CA GLU A 175 12.77 -3.14 -9.69
C GLU A 175 13.58 -3.88 -8.62
N GLY A 176 14.24 -3.15 -7.73
CA GLY A 176 14.93 -3.72 -6.58
C GLY A 176 13.97 -4.45 -5.64
N TYR A 177 12.80 -3.87 -5.32
CA TYR A 177 11.77 -4.56 -4.54
C TYR A 177 11.25 -5.81 -5.24
N VAL A 178 10.99 -5.76 -6.55
CA VAL A 178 10.59 -6.94 -7.33
C VAL A 178 11.65 -8.04 -7.21
N ARG A 179 12.91 -7.69 -7.39
CA ARG A 179 14.04 -8.64 -7.36
C ARG A 179 14.26 -9.26 -5.99
N LEU A 180 14.11 -8.48 -4.91
CA LEU A 180 14.32 -8.96 -3.55
C LEU A 180 13.12 -9.73 -2.98
N LEU A 181 11.89 -9.32 -3.31
CA LEU A 181 10.70 -9.78 -2.58
C LEU A 181 9.71 -10.59 -3.43
N GLN A 182 9.68 -10.48 -4.75
CA GLN A 182 8.75 -11.27 -5.55
C GLN A 182 9.26 -12.71 -5.72
N ASN A 183 8.56 -13.65 -5.11
CA ASN A 183 8.92 -15.06 -5.12
C ASN A 183 8.60 -15.69 -6.48
N PRO A 184 9.61 -16.17 -7.24
CA PRO A 184 9.40 -16.69 -8.60
C PRO A 184 8.64 -18.02 -8.64
N ALA A 185 8.51 -18.73 -7.52
CA ALA A 185 7.77 -19.99 -7.46
C ALA A 185 6.26 -19.77 -7.27
N THR A 186 5.86 -18.65 -6.65
CA THR A 186 4.46 -18.39 -6.28
C THR A 186 3.85 -17.18 -6.97
N ASP A 187 4.70 -16.34 -7.57
CA ASP A 187 4.42 -15.00 -8.12
C ASP A 187 3.98 -13.96 -7.06
N LEU A 188 3.94 -14.34 -5.78
CA LEU A 188 3.58 -13.47 -4.66
C LEU A 188 4.81 -12.76 -4.10
N PHE A 189 4.57 -11.66 -3.40
CA PHE A 189 5.60 -10.96 -2.64
C PHE A 189 5.72 -11.52 -1.23
N ASP A 190 6.95 -11.66 -0.77
CA ASP A 190 7.29 -11.91 0.61
C ASP A 190 7.27 -10.58 1.37
N HIS A 191 6.90 -10.60 2.66
CA HIS A 191 6.68 -9.37 3.42
C HIS A 191 7.99 -8.57 3.59
N PHE A 192 9.10 -9.24 3.87
CA PHE A 192 10.37 -8.54 4.08
C PHE A 192 11.59 -9.41 3.79
N PHE A 193 12.68 -8.74 3.44
CA PHE A 193 14.03 -9.27 3.32
C PHE A 193 14.89 -8.78 4.50
N LEU A 194 15.74 -9.64 5.06
CA LEU A 194 16.73 -9.26 6.08
C LEU A 194 18.16 -9.38 5.53
N GLU A 195 18.92 -8.29 5.60
CA GLU A 195 20.33 -8.25 5.20
C GLU A 195 21.16 -9.27 5.99
N ARG A 196 20.88 -9.43 7.28
CA ARG A 196 21.62 -10.32 8.18
C ARG A 196 21.56 -11.79 7.75
N THR A 197 20.43 -12.24 7.21
CA THR A 197 20.23 -13.64 6.83
C THR A 197 20.32 -13.86 5.32
N GLY A 198 20.20 -12.80 4.52
CA GLY A 198 20.12 -12.91 3.07
C GLY A 198 18.85 -13.61 2.58
N GLN A 199 17.78 -13.57 3.38
CA GLN A 199 16.53 -14.30 3.13
C GLN A 199 15.30 -13.41 3.24
N THR A 200 14.23 -13.86 2.60
CA THR A 200 12.89 -13.30 2.72
C THR A 200 12.01 -14.10 3.68
N TYR A 201 10.98 -13.45 4.23
CA TYR A 201 10.08 -14.02 5.23
C TYR A 201 8.62 -13.67 4.97
N ALA A 202 7.73 -14.47 5.55
CA ALA A 202 6.28 -14.31 5.51
C ALA A 202 5.72 -14.18 4.07
N PRO A 203 5.86 -15.25 3.26
CA PRO A 203 5.35 -15.26 1.89
C PRO A 203 3.84 -15.07 1.84
N GLY A 204 3.38 -14.23 0.92
CA GLY A 204 1.97 -14.16 0.56
C GLY A 204 1.05 -13.49 1.57
N TRP A 205 1.57 -12.67 2.49
CA TRP A 205 0.71 -11.83 3.33
C TRP A 205 -0.18 -10.92 2.46
N GLY A 206 -1.51 -11.06 2.60
CA GLY A 206 -2.53 -10.53 1.69
C GLY A 206 -2.45 -9.02 1.50
N ARG A 207 -2.44 -8.23 2.59
CA ARG A 207 -2.30 -6.78 2.51
C ARG A 207 -0.93 -6.34 1.94
N GLY A 208 0.13 -7.10 2.22
CA GLY A 208 1.43 -6.89 1.58
C GLY A 208 1.38 -7.01 0.05
N GLN A 209 0.53 -7.89 -0.49
CA GLN A 209 0.29 -7.97 -1.94
C GLN A 209 -0.41 -6.72 -2.47
N GLY A 210 -1.31 -6.15 -1.68
CA GLY A 210 -1.98 -4.88 -1.99
C GLY A 210 -1.00 -3.72 -2.11
N TRP A 211 -0.09 -3.59 -1.15
CA TRP A 211 0.98 -2.59 -1.18
C TRP A 211 1.90 -2.76 -2.38
N ALA A 212 2.33 -4.00 -2.66
CA ALA A 212 3.16 -4.27 -3.82
C ALA A 212 2.45 -3.92 -5.13
N LEU A 213 1.19 -4.35 -5.28
CA LEU A 213 0.44 -4.13 -6.51
C LEU A 213 0.20 -2.64 -6.75
N LEU A 214 -0.35 -1.92 -5.78
CA LEU A 214 -0.62 -0.48 -5.95
C LEU A 214 0.68 0.31 -6.16
N GLY A 215 1.74 0.01 -5.39
CA GLY A 215 3.03 0.67 -5.57
C GLY A 215 3.63 0.49 -6.97
N LEU A 216 3.58 -0.72 -7.54
CA LEU A 216 4.03 -0.95 -8.91
C LEU A 216 3.16 -0.22 -9.94
N LEU A 217 1.84 -0.26 -9.77
CA LEU A 217 0.91 0.38 -10.68
C LEU A 217 1.03 1.89 -10.66
N ASP A 218 1.23 2.49 -9.48
CA ASP A 218 1.39 3.94 -9.35
C ASP A 218 2.69 4.40 -10.01
N VAL A 219 3.81 3.65 -9.89
CA VAL A 219 5.03 3.97 -10.67
C VAL A 219 4.75 3.91 -12.17
N ILE A 220 4.04 2.88 -12.63
CA ILE A 220 3.69 2.72 -14.05
C ILE A 220 2.80 3.87 -14.54
N GLU A 221 1.81 4.27 -13.77
CA GLU A 221 0.89 5.36 -14.09
C GLU A 221 1.61 6.71 -14.11
N GLN A 222 2.47 6.98 -13.13
CA GLN A 222 3.21 8.24 -13.02
C GLN A 222 4.28 8.40 -14.09
N LEU A 223 4.91 7.32 -14.56
CA LEU A 223 5.98 7.38 -15.55
C LEU A 223 5.53 7.08 -17.00
N GLY A 224 4.35 6.48 -17.19
CA GLY A 224 3.82 6.13 -18.49
C GLY A 224 4.77 5.21 -19.27
N ASP A 225 5.21 5.65 -20.46
CA ASP A 225 6.13 4.89 -21.33
C ASP A 225 7.55 4.77 -20.76
N SER A 226 7.90 5.59 -19.76
CA SER A 226 9.21 5.50 -19.09
C SER A 226 9.24 4.38 -18.03
N ALA A 227 8.09 3.78 -17.70
CA ALA A 227 8.05 2.61 -16.83
C ALA A 227 8.54 1.36 -17.57
N THR A 228 9.37 0.55 -16.90
CA THR A 228 10.02 -0.59 -17.56
C THR A 228 9.07 -1.78 -17.76
N GLY A 229 9.42 -2.64 -18.71
CA GLY A 229 8.72 -3.92 -18.93
C GLY A 229 8.78 -4.84 -17.70
N VAL A 230 9.84 -4.74 -16.90
CA VAL A 230 10.01 -5.53 -15.66
C VAL A 230 8.88 -5.25 -14.68
N LEU A 231 8.53 -3.98 -14.46
CA LEU A 231 7.45 -3.60 -13.54
C LEU A 231 6.09 -4.08 -14.07
N ARG A 232 5.83 -3.93 -15.38
CA ARG A 232 4.59 -4.41 -16.01
C ARG A 232 4.44 -5.93 -15.88
N ASP A 233 5.52 -6.68 -16.12
CA ASP A 233 5.52 -8.13 -16.00
C ASP A 233 5.35 -8.58 -14.53
N ALA A 234 5.99 -7.89 -13.59
CA ALA A 234 5.84 -8.15 -12.15
C ALA A 234 4.40 -7.94 -11.67
N SER A 235 3.78 -6.82 -12.07
CA SER A 235 2.38 -6.53 -11.81
C SER A 235 1.47 -7.59 -12.42
N ARG A 236 1.71 -7.99 -13.69
CA ARG A 236 0.93 -9.03 -14.36
C ARG A 236 1.00 -10.36 -13.62
N ARG A 237 2.20 -10.80 -13.22
CA ARG A 237 2.38 -12.04 -12.44
C ARG A 237 1.61 -11.99 -11.12
N LEU A 238 1.74 -10.90 -10.38
CA LEU A 238 1.06 -10.73 -9.09
C LEU A 238 -0.46 -10.74 -9.24
N VAL A 239 -1.00 -10.00 -10.23
CA VAL A 239 -2.45 -9.97 -10.52
C VAL A 239 -2.97 -11.39 -10.77
N LEU A 240 -2.34 -12.12 -11.69
CA LEU A 240 -2.80 -13.48 -12.01
C LEU A 240 -2.62 -14.44 -10.82
N ALA A 241 -1.60 -14.26 -10.00
CA ALA A 241 -1.37 -15.03 -8.79
C ALA A 241 -2.45 -14.84 -7.74
N MET A 242 -2.92 -13.60 -7.57
CA MET A 242 -3.98 -13.25 -6.64
C MET A 242 -5.35 -13.67 -7.16
N VAL A 243 -5.63 -13.53 -8.46
CA VAL A 243 -6.85 -14.08 -9.10
C VAL A 243 -6.98 -15.59 -8.83
N ARG A 244 -5.91 -16.36 -9.00
CA ARG A 244 -5.91 -17.82 -8.73
C ARG A 244 -6.20 -18.19 -7.27
N ARG A 245 -6.05 -17.23 -6.33
CA ARG A 245 -6.18 -17.45 -4.88
C ARG A 245 -7.42 -16.78 -4.29
N GLN A 246 -8.25 -16.17 -5.13
CA GLN A 246 -9.51 -15.58 -4.71
C GLN A 246 -10.48 -16.67 -4.23
N GLN A 247 -11.16 -16.41 -3.13
CA GLN A 247 -12.19 -17.30 -2.61
C GLN A 247 -13.50 -17.15 -3.40
N PRO A 248 -14.42 -18.14 -3.36
CA PRO A 248 -15.70 -18.06 -4.07
C PRO A 248 -16.57 -16.86 -3.67
N ASP A 249 -16.40 -16.32 -2.47
CA ASP A 249 -17.10 -15.13 -2.00
C ASP A 249 -16.40 -13.82 -2.40
N GLY A 250 -15.26 -13.89 -3.10
CA GLY A 250 -14.49 -12.73 -3.55
C GLY A 250 -13.45 -12.24 -2.56
N SER A 251 -13.36 -12.83 -1.37
CA SER A 251 -12.37 -12.49 -0.36
C SER A 251 -11.03 -13.21 -0.58
N TRP A 252 -10.04 -12.88 0.25
CA TRP A 252 -8.80 -13.63 0.39
C TRP A 252 -8.55 -13.97 1.86
N HIS A 253 -7.80 -15.04 2.05
CA HIS A 253 -7.19 -15.33 3.33
C HIS A 253 -6.10 -14.30 3.66
N ALA A 254 -5.85 -14.02 4.95
CA ALA A 254 -4.82 -13.08 5.39
C ALA A 254 -3.41 -13.44 4.91
N VAL A 255 -3.17 -14.74 4.69
CA VAL A 255 -2.07 -15.28 3.89
C VAL A 255 -2.67 -15.94 2.66
N ALA A 256 -2.35 -15.42 1.48
CA ALA A 256 -2.99 -15.77 0.22
C ALA A 256 -2.87 -17.28 -0.09
N GLY A 257 -4.01 -17.97 -0.11
CA GLY A 257 -4.07 -19.41 -0.34
C GLY A 257 -3.93 -20.29 0.91
N ASP A 258 -3.84 -19.70 2.12
CA ASP A 258 -3.75 -20.45 3.37
C ASP A 258 -4.98 -20.24 4.29
N PRO A 259 -5.90 -21.22 4.36
CA PRO A 259 -7.12 -21.09 5.16
C PRO A 259 -6.90 -20.99 6.66
N ARG A 260 -5.71 -21.36 7.17
CA ARG A 260 -5.38 -21.23 8.60
C ARG A 260 -5.31 -19.78 9.06
N SER A 261 -5.14 -18.86 8.12
CA SER A 261 -4.97 -17.44 8.41
C SER A 261 -6.28 -16.65 8.54
N GLY A 262 -7.42 -17.28 8.26
CA GLY A 262 -8.74 -16.61 8.25
C GLY A 262 -8.87 -15.58 7.13
N SER A 263 -10.03 -14.95 7.02
CA SER A 263 -10.31 -13.90 6.04
C SER A 263 -9.60 -12.58 6.37
N GLU A 264 -9.46 -11.71 5.36
CA GLU A 264 -8.93 -10.36 5.53
C GLU A 264 -9.60 -9.40 4.54
N SER A 265 -10.51 -8.55 5.03
CA SER A 265 -11.33 -7.70 4.17
C SER A 265 -10.55 -6.63 3.41
N SER A 266 -9.47 -6.09 4.00
CA SER A 266 -8.69 -5.04 3.33
C SER A 266 -8.05 -5.58 2.05
N THR A 267 -7.64 -6.86 2.02
CA THR A 267 -7.05 -7.51 0.86
C THR A 267 -8.03 -7.51 -0.31
N ALA A 268 -9.32 -7.77 -0.07
CA ALA A 268 -10.33 -7.68 -1.12
C ALA A 268 -10.46 -6.25 -1.68
N ALA A 269 -10.44 -5.24 -0.81
CA ALA A 269 -10.49 -3.84 -1.22
C ALA A 269 -9.25 -3.43 -2.05
N PHE A 270 -8.05 -3.80 -1.61
CA PHE A 270 -6.81 -3.63 -2.37
C PHE A 270 -6.88 -4.30 -3.75
N MET A 271 -7.32 -5.55 -3.81
CA MET A 271 -7.38 -6.29 -5.07
C MET A 271 -8.44 -5.73 -6.02
N ALA A 272 -9.59 -5.26 -5.52
CA ALA A 272 -10.61 -4.63 -6.35
C ALA A 272 -10.06 -3.41 -7.11
N VAL A 273 -9.34 -2.53 -6.40
CA VAL A 273 -8.70 -1.34 -6.97
C VAL A 273 -7.53 -1.72 -7.87
N GLY A 274 -6.62 -2.55 -7.37
CA GLY A 274 -5.40 -2.93 -8.07
C GLY A 274 -5.67 -3.67 -9.38
N PHE A 275 -6.62 -4.60 -9.40
CA PHE A 275 -6.97 -5.32 -10.63
C PHE A 275 -7.62 -4.41 -11.66
N ARG A 276 -8.49 -3.48 -11.23
CA ARG A 276 -9.09 -2.49 -12.13
C ARG A 276 -8.01 -1.59 -12.73
N ARG A 277 -7.12 -1.01 -11.90
CA ARG A 277 -6.00 -0.18 -12.36
C ARG A 277 -5.08 -0.95 -13.32
N ALA A 278 -4.75 -2.21 -13.01
CA ALA A 278 -3.93 -3.05 -13.89
C ALA A 278 -4.58 -3.29 -15.26
N ARG A 279 -5.91 -3.50 -15.30
CA ARG A 279 -6.67 -3.59 -16.56
C ARG A 279 -6.65 -2.27 -17.32
N ASP A 280 -6.92 -1.17 -16.63
CA ASP A 280 -6.99 0.16 -17.24
C ASP A 280 -5.61 0.60 -17.81
N LEU A 281 -4.51 0.15 -17.19
CA LEU A 281 -3.12 0.32 -17.66
C LEU A 281 -2.68 -0.70 -18.75
N GLY A 282 -3.58 -1.60 -19.17
CA GLY A 282 -3.32 -2.60 -20.22
C GLY A 282 -2.39 -3.75 -19.80
N ILE A 283 -2.16 -3.97 -18.51
CA ILE A 283 -1.27 -5.02 -17.98
C ILE A 283 -1.94 -6.40 -18.04
N VAL A 284 -3.26 -6.42 -17.90
CA VAL A 284 -4.13 -7.59 -17.99
C VAL A 284 -5.37 -7.27 -18.82
N THR A 285 -5.95 -8.31 -19.43
CA THR A 285 -7.16 -8.16 -20.25
C THR A 285 -8.42 -8.30 -19.40
N ALA A 286 -9.55 -7.77 -19.87
CA ALA A 286 -10.83 -7.80 -19.14
C ALA A 286 -11.28 -9.22 -18.78
N ASP A 287 -11.13 -10.19 -19.69
CA ASP A 287 -11.46 -11.60 -19.44
C ASP A 287 -10.63 -12.24 -18.32
N GLN A 288 -9.41 -11.74 -18.08
CA GLN A 288 -8.53 -12.24 -17.04
C GLN A 288 -8.94 -11.78 -15.64
N VAL A 289 -9.58 -10.62 -15.50
CA VAL A 289 -9.76 -9.97 -14.18
C VAL A 289 -11.15 -9.46 -13.87
N ASP A 290 -12.03 -9.21 -14.84
CA ASP A 290 -13.36 -8.63 -14.58
C ASP A 290 -14.21 -9.45 -13.60
N PRO A 291 -14.25 -10.80 -13.67
CA PRO A 291 -14.94 -11.60 -12.65
C PRO A 291 -14.35 -11.39 -11.25
N ALA A 292 -13.01 -11.31 -11.17
CA ALA A 292 -12.30 -11.14 -9.91
C ALA A 292 -12.50 -9.75 -9.32
N ILE A 293 -12.46 -8.69 -10.15
CA ILE A 293 -12.77 -7.31 -9.78
C ILE A 293 -14.17 -7.23 -9.19
N ARG A 294 -15.17 -7.78 -9.90
CA ARG A 294 -16.57 -7.74 -9.46
C ARG A 294 -16.73 -8.43 -8.10
N SER A 295 -16.21 -9.64 -7.97
CA SER A 295 -16.34 -10.42 -6.74
C SER A 295 -15.61 -9.77 -5.56
N ALA A 296 -14.40 -9.22 -5.77
CA ALA A 296 -13.66 -8.49 -4.75
C ALA A 296 -14.40 -7.24 -4.29
N ARG A 297 -14.96 -6.47 -5.23
CA ARG A 297 -15.79 -5.29 -4.92
C ARG A 297 -17.03 -5.67 -4.12
N GLU A 298 -17.75 -6.71 -4.55
CA GLU A 298 -18.93 -7.17 -3.82
C GLU A 298 -18.56 -7.64 -2.40
N ALA A 299 -17.41 -8.28 -2.22
CA ALA A 299 -16.89 -8.63 -0.89
C ALA A 299 -16.58 -7.39 -0.05
N THR A 300 -15.96 -6.36 -0.63
CA THR A 300 -15.73 -5.08 0.05
C THR A 300 -17.04 -4.42 0.48
N ILE A 301 -18.00 -4.27 -0.43
CA ILE A 301 -19.31 -3.66 -0.14
C ILE A 301 -20.02 -4.42 0.98
N ARG A 302 -20.05 -5.77 0.92
CA ARG A 302 -20.66 -6.59 1.98
C ARG A 302 -19.94 -6.49 3.32
N GLY A 303 -18.64 -6.23 3.31
CA GLY A 303 -17.82 -6.05 4.52
C GLY A 303 -17.86 -4.64 5.10
N THR A 304 -18.52 -3.68 4.43
CA THR A 304 -18.63 -2.29 4.90
C THR A 304 -19.97 -2.08 5.60
N SER A 305 -19.93 -1.60 6.85
CA SER A 305 -21.14 -1.24 7.60
C SER A 305 -21.83 -0.01 7.01
N ALA A 306 -23.08 0.25 7.41
CA ALA A 306 -23.83 1.44 6.98
C ALA A 306 -23.15 2.76 7.42
N GLU A 307 -22.36 2.72 8.49
CA GLU A 307 -21.54 3.83 8.98
C GLU A 307 -20.24 4.02 8.20
N GLY A 308 -19.96 3.17 7.20
CA GLY A 308 -18.77 3.26 6.37
C GLY A 308 -17.52 2.63 7.00
N VAL A 309 -17.68 1.67 7.90
CA VAL A 309 -16.56 0.96 8.55
C VAL A 309 -16.33 -0.39 7.89
N LEU A 310 -15.11 -0.67 7.46
CA LEU A 310 -14.74 -2.00 6.97
C LEU A 310 -14.46 -2.94 8.14
N ASP A 311 -15.23 -4.02 8.22
CA ASP A 311 -15.07 -5.06 9.23
C ASP A 311 -14.01 -6.10 8.84
N ASP A 312 -13.60 -6.94 9.81
CA ASP A 312 -12.67 -8.05 9.62
C ASP A 312 -11.28 -7.67 9.06
N VAL A 313 -10.84 -6.45 9.34
CA VAL A 313 -9.51 -5.94 9.02
C VAL A 313 -8.52 -6.31 10.13
N THR A 314 -7.33 -6.78 9.76
CA THR A 314 -6.26 -7.01 10.75
C THR A 314 -5.62 -5.70 11.20
N ALA A 315 -5.19 -5.66 12.47
CA ALA A 315 -4.34 -4.61 13.02
C ALA A 315 -3.01 -4.48 12.27
N ALA A 316 -2.13 -3.58 12.70
CA ALA A 316 -0.78 -3.46 12.13
C ALA A 316 -0.07 -4.83 12.16
N VAL A 317 0.34 -5.32 11.00
CA VAL A 317 0.98 -6.63 10.84
C VAL A 317 2.48 -6.41 10.91
N TRP A 318 3.02 -6.63 12.10
CA TRP A 318 4.43 -6.45 12.37
C TRP A 318 5.28 -7.58 11.76
N ALA A 319 6.59 -7.33 11.66
CA ALA A 319 7.54 -8.27 11.08
C ALA A 319 7.78 -9.48 12.01
N CYS A 320 7.53 -10.69 11.52
CA CYS A 320 7.88 -11.92 12.22
C CYS A 320 8.41 -12.95 11.23
N THR A 321 9.48 -13.65 11.59
CA THR A 321 10.09 -14.68 10.75
C THR A 321 9.28 -15.99 10.73
N LEU A 322 8.32 -16.14 11.65
CA LEU A 322 7.42 -17.29 11.71
C LEU A 322 6.08 -16.99 11.04
N LEU A 323 5.74 -17.74 9.99
CA LEU A 323 4.50 -17.54 9.23
C LEU A 323 3.23 -17.66 10.11
N ALA A 324 3.24 -18.49 11.15
CA ALA A 324 2.12 -18.64 12.08
C ALA A 324 1.71 -17.33 12.78
N HIS A 325 2.63 -16.36 12.90
CA HIS A 325 2.31 -15.01 13.36
C HIS A 325 1.17 -14.38 12.56
N TYR A 326 1.21 -14.52 11.24
CA TYR A 326 0.27 -13.91 10.29
C TYR A 326 -1.13 -14.52 10.39
N TYR A 327 -1.26 -15.71 10.99
CA TYR A 327 -2.55 -16.37 11.20
C TYR A 327 -3.28 -15.82 12.43
N SER A 328 -2.53 -15.21 13.35
CA SER A 328 -3.01 -14.84 14.68
C SER A 328 -2.99 -13.32 14.91
N VAL A 329 -2.82 -12.52 13.86
CA VAL A 329 -2.84 -11.06 13.98
C VAL A 329 -4.23 -10.62 14.45
N PRO A 330 -4.34 -9.83 15.54
CA PRO A 330 -5.61 -9.34 16.02
C PRO A 330 -6.36 -8.53 14.96
N LYS A 331 -7.69 -8.55 15.02
CA LYS A 331 -8.54 -7.70 14.21
C LYS A 331 -8.64 -6.31 14.83
N ALA A 332 -8.63 -5.29 13.99
CA ALA A 332 -8.81 -3.89 14.38
C ALA A 332 -9.63 -3.18 13.29
N PRO A 333 -10.91 -2.86 13.55
CA PRO A 333 -11.67 -1.99 12.65
C PRO A 333 -11.12 -0.56 12.71
N LEU A 334 -11.53 0.29 11.76
CA LEU A 334 -11.15 1.71 11.70
C LEU A 334 -9.64 1.94 11.64
N THR A 335 -8.99 1.33 10.66
CA THR A 335 -7.56 1.51 10.38
C THR A 335 -7.35 2.29 9.08
N PRO A 336 -6.28 3.09 8.95
CA PRO A 336 -5.99 3.83 7.72
C PRO A 336 -5.91 2.94 6.48
N TRP A 337 -5.25 1.77 6.58
CA TRP A 337 -5.13 0.83 5.46
C TRP A 337 -6.45 0.16 5.09
N GLY A 338 -7.29 -0.18 6.06
CA GLY A 338 -8.61 -0.75 5.81
C GLY A 338 -9.55 0.26 5.18
N GLN A 339 -9.63 1.46 5.77
CA GLN A 339 -10.55 2.50 5.32
C GLN A 339 -10.13 3.13 4.00
N GLY A 340 -8.84 3.41 3.81
CA GLY A 340 -8.34 4.00 2.57
C GLY A 340 -8.55 3.07 1.36
N SER A 341 -8.17 1.80 1.47
CA SER A 341 -8.39 0.82 0.40
C SER A 341 -9.87 0.62 0.09
N MET A 342 -10.73 0.55 1.11
CA MET A 342 -12.18 0.41 0.95
C MET A 342 -12.81 1.62 0.29
N VAL A 343 -12.43 2.85 0.68
CA VAL A 343 -12.94 4.06 0.02
C VAL A 343 -12.54 4.06 -1.45
N LEU A 344 -11.28 3.77 -1.79
CA LEU A 344 -10.85 3.67 -3.19
C LEU A 344 -11.69 2.63 -3.96
N ALA A 345 -11.94 1.46 -3.38
CA ALA A 345 -12.77 0.42 -4.01
C ALA A 345 -14.23 0.85 -4.23
N LEU A 346 -14.82 1.62 -3.30
CA LEU A 346 -16.17 2.17 -3.43
C LEU A 346 -16.26 3.27 -4.49
N LEU A 347 -15.25 4.16 -4.58
CA LEU A 347 -15.18 5.18 -5.63
C LEU A 347 -15.07 4.53 -7.02
N ASP A 348 -14.31 3.45 -7.13
CA ASP A 348 -14.19 2.66 -8.35
C ASP A 348 -15.52 1.99 -8.74
N ALA A 349 -16.26 1.49 -7.76
CA ALA A 349 -17.60 0.94 -7.96
C ALA A 349 -18.57 1.99 -8.52
N LEU A 350 -18.51 3.21 -7.98
CA LEU A 350 -19.34 4.34 -8.42
C LEU A 350 -19.00 4.78 -9.86
N ALA A 351 -17.71 4.74 -10.25
CA ALA A 351 -17.30 5.06 -11.63
C ALA A 351 -17.78 4.03 -12.68
N GLU A 352 -18.19 2.83 -12.27
CA GLU A 352 -18.80 1.83 -13.16
C GLU A 352 -20.31 1.96 -13.28
N THR A 353 -21.00 2.48 -12.26
CA THR A 353 -22.45 2.73 -12.36
C THR A 353 -22.79 3.90 -13.28
N ASP A 354 -21.83 4.80 -13.53
CA ASP A 354 -21.98 5.97 -14.39
C ASP A 354 -21.73 5.66 -15.88
N ARG A 355 -21.28 4.44 -16.21
CA ARG A 355 -20.96 3.99 -17.57
C ARG A 355 -22.09 3.19 -18.20
#